data_AF-A0A8G1M486-F1
#
_entry.id   AF-A0A8G1M486-F1
#
_cell.length_a   1.000
_cell.length_b   1.000
_cell.length_c   1.000
_cell.angle_alpha   90.00
_cell.angle_beta   90.00
_cell.angle_gamma   90.00
#
_symmetry.space_group_name_H-M   'P 1'
#
loop_
_entity.id
_entity.type
_entity.pdbx_description
1 polymer ?
#
loop_
_entity_poly.entity_id
_entity_poly.type
_entity_poly.pdbx_seq_one_letter_code
_entity_poly.pdbx_strand_id
1 'polypeptide(L)' 'MPSDLEIITSRSELECPATYWKLDKDDNTPRQRVYLTGIGEESAYGIEYQSGSRIILDPLDQYISQNRLARPD' A
#
# COMPACT_ATOMS: atom_id res chain seq x y z
N MET A 1 4.32 -19.92 -4.35
CA MET A 1 4.18 -18.45 -4.54
C MET A 1 3.14 -17.98 -3.55
N PRO A 2 3.24 -16.81 -2.91
CA PRO A 2 2.14 -16.33 -2.08
C PRO A 2 0.99 -16.04 -3.03
N SER A 3 0.04 -16.97 -3.10
CA SER A 3 -0.97 -17.08 -4.14
C SER A 3 -2.27 -16.35 -3.82
N ASP A 4 -2.37 -15.66 -2.68
CA ASP A 4 -3.65 -15.10 -2.22
C ASP A 4 -3.49 -13.71 -1.59
N LEU A 5 -2.76 -12.81 -2.26
CA LEU A 5 -2.73 -11.40 -1.85
C LEU A 5 -4.12 -10.78 -2.07
N GLU A 6 -4.74 -10.32 -0.99
CA GLU A 6 -6.02 -9.61 -1.03
C GLU A 6 -5.80 -8.18 -1.55
N ILE A 7 -6.29 -7.92 -2.77
CA ILE A 7 -6.22 -6.59 -3.40
C ILE A 7 -7.22 -5.66 -2.74
N ILE A 8 -6.75 -4.51 -2.28
CA ILE A 8 -7.54 -3.45 -1.67
C ILE A 8 -8.10 -2.55 -2.76
N THR A 9 -9.43 -2.46 -2.81
CA THR A 9 -10.15 -1.72 -3.86
C THR A 9 -10.83 -0.45 -3.32
N SER A 10 -10.93 -0.31 -1.99
CA SER A 10 -11.53 0.86 -1.33
C SER A 10 -10.74 1.31 -0.11
N ARG A 11 -10.82 2.60 0.21
CA ARG A 11 -10.24 3.17 1.44
C ARG A 11 -10.87 2.59 2.72
N SER A 12 -12.14 2.20 2.68
CA SER A 12 -12.84 1.60 3.82
C SER A 12 -12.27 0.25 4.24
N GLU A 13 -11.48 -0.38 3.37
CA GLU A 13 -10.79 -1.65 3.62
C GLU A 13 -9.40 -1.43 4.25
N LEU A 14 -8.96 -0.19 4.43
CA LEU A 14 -7.69 0.10 5.10
C LEU A 14 -7.83 -0.02 6.62
N GLU A 15 -6.94 -0.81 7.19
CA GLU A 15 -6.68 -0.86 8.62
C GLU A 15 -5.48 0.03 8.93
N CYS A 16 -5.59 0.84 9.98
CA CYS A 16 -4.53 1.74 10.38
C CYS A 16 -4.31 1.64 11.91
N PRO A 17 -3.08 1.36 12.39
CA PRO A 17 -1.86 1.18 11.61
C PRO A 17 -1.71 -0.25 11.03
N ALA A 18 -1.20 -0.37 9.79
CA ALA A 18 -0.96 -1.66 9.14
C ALA A 18 0.14 -1.58 8.06
N THR A 19 0.62 -2.73 7.56
CA THR A 19 1.59 -2.79 6.44
C THR A 19 0.94 -3.35 5.18
N TYR A 20 1.22 -2.76 4.03
CA TYR A 20 0.71 -3.18 2.73
C TYR A 20 1.84 -3.42 1.72
N TRP A 21 1.54 -4.19 0.67
CA TRP A 21 2.39 -4.32 -0.51
C TRP A 21 1.92 -3.39 -1.62
N LYS A 22 2.88 -2.67 -2.22
CA LYS A 22 2.72 -2.05 -3.54
C LYS A 22 3.03 -3.09 -4.60
N LEU A 23 2.10 -3.25 -5.53
CA LEU A 23 2.20 -4.23 -6.60
C LEU A 23 2.77 -3.61 -7.89
N ASP A 24 3.54 -4.40 -8.63
CA ASP A 24 3.91 -4.10 -10.00
C ASP A 24 2.65 -3.98 -10.86
N LYS A 25 2.65 -3.04 -11.81
CA LYS A 25 1.49 -2.75 -12.65
C LYS A 25 1.24 -3.82 -13.71
N ASP A 26 2.27 -4.55 -14.11
CA ASP A 26 2.21 -5.43 -15.28
C ASP A 26 1.89 -6.88 -14.89
N ASP A 27 2.31 -7.32 -13.69
CA ASP A 27 2.18 -8.71 -13.24
C ASP A 27 1.68 -8.89 -11.80
N ASN A 28 1.27 -7.80 -11.12
CA ASN A 28 0.84 -7.80 -9.71
C ASN A 28 1.87 -8.36 -8.72
N THR A 29 3.15 -8.45 -9.10
CA THR A 29 4.20 -8.93 -8.20
C THR A 29 4.45 -7.92 -7.07
N PRO A 30 4.55 -8.35 -5.80
CA PRO A 30 4.94 -7.47 -4.69
C PRO A 30 6.32 -6.87 -4.90
N ARG A 31 6.41 -5.54 -4.95
CA ARG A 31 7.67 -4.82 -5.14
C ARG A 31 8.18 -4.17 -3.87
N GLN A 32 7.29 -3.59 -3.08
CA GLN A 32 7.68 -2.72 -1.97
C GLN A 32 6.65 -2.74 -0.84
N ARG A 33 7.13 -2.71 0.41
CA ARG A 33 6.28 -2.59 1.60
C ARG A 33 6.09 -1.13 1.99
N VAL A 34 4.86 -0.78 2.38
CA VAL A 34 4.50 0.54 2.91
C VAL A 34 3.78 0.36 4.24
N TYR A 35 4.20 1.10 5.27
CA TYR A 35 3.57 1.09 6.58
C TYR A 35 2.60 2.26 6.70
N LEU A 36 1.30 1.98 6.69
CA LEU A 36 0.24 2.97 6.84
C LEU A 36 0.19 3.46 8.28
N THR A 37 0.36 4.77 8.47
CA THR A 37 0.38 5.41 9.79
C THR A 37 -0.79 6.35 10.04
N GLY A 38 -1.56 6.71 9.01
CA GLY A 38 -2.74 7.55 9.16
C GLY A 38 -3.65 7.54 7.93
N ILE A 39 -4.95 7.73 8.17
CA ILE A 39 -5.97 7.93 7.15
C ILE A 39 -6.61 9.30 7.43
N GLY A 40 -6.40 10.26 6.53
CA GLY A 40 -7.06 11.57 6.56
C GLY A 40 -8.38 11.56 5.77
N GLU A 41 -9.11 12.68 5.81
CA GLU A 41 -10.38 12.84 5.11
C GLU A 41 -10.23 12.67 3.59
N GLU A 42 -9.15 13.18 3.01
CA GLU A 42 -8.90 13.14 1.57
C GLU A 42 -7.79 12.18 1.16
N SER A 43 -6.91 11.75 2.07
CA SER A 43 -5.73 10.94 1.72
C SER A 43 -5.27 9.98 2.80
N ALA A 44 -4.75 8.82 2.39
CA ALA A 44 -4.06 7.87 3.26
C ALA A 44 -2.53 8.04 3.15
N TYR A 45 -1.83 8.02 4.29
CA TYR A 45 -0.40 8.30 4.38
C TYR A 45 0.37 7.07 4.87
N GLY A 46 1.29 6.59 4.04
CA GLY A 46 2.18 5.48 4.36
C GLY A 46 3.65 5.88 4.36
N ILE A 47 4.45 5.16 5.16
CA ILE A 47 5.90 5.29 5.23
C ILE A 47 6.51 4.13 4.44
N GLU A 48 7.29 4.48 3.42
CA GLU A 48 8.11 3.53 2.69
C GLU A 48 9.47 3.34 3.36
N TYR A 49 9.82 2.09 3.65
CA TYR A 49 11.18 1.76 4.10
C TYR A 49 12.03 1.44 2.87
N GLN A 50 12.66 2.45 2.28
CA GLN A 50 13.81 2.22 1.39
C GLN A 50 15.07 2.18 2.23
N SER A 51 15.91 1.15 2.01
CA SER A 51 17.22 1.03 2.66
C SER A 51 18.05 2.29 2.43
N GLY A 52 18.11 3.17 3.43
CA GLY A 52 18.88 4.43 3.38
C GLY A 52 18.02 5.71 3.37
N SER A 53 17.37 6.00 4.48
CA SER A 53 16.99 7.37 4.93
C SER A 53 16.18 8.26 3.97
N ARG A 54 15.01 7.83 3.51
CA ARG A 54 13.95 8.75 3.05
C ARG A 54 12.58 8.33 3.57
N ILE A 55 11.90 9.27 4.24
CA ILE A 55 10.46 9.17 4.52
C ILE A 55 9.77 9.83 3.34
N ILE A 56 9.07 9.04 2.52
CA ILE A 56 8.19 9.55 1.46
C ILE A 56 6.77 9.45 2.00
N LEU A 57 6.08 10.58 2.10
CA LEU A 57 4.62 10.60 2.28
C LEU A 57 4.02 10.34 0.91
N ASP A 58 3.69 9.08 0.61
CA ASP A 58 3.10 8.70 -0.68
C ASP A 58 1.57 8.63 -0.58
N PRO A 59 0.82 9.45 -1.34
CA PRO A 59 -0.64 9.38 -1.36
C PRO A 59 -1.10 8.07 -2.00
N LEU A 60 -1.69 7.19 -1.19
CA LEU A 60 -2.07 5.84 -1.64
C LEU A 60 -3.32 5.81 -2.54
N ASP A 61 -4.05 6.91 -2.66
CA ASP A 61 -5.30 6.99 -3.43
C ASP A 61 -5.13 6.65 -4.91
N GLN A 62 -3.96 6.99 -5.49
CA GLN A 62 -3.64 6.61 -6.87
C GLN A 62 -3.45 5.09 -7.02
N TYR A 63 -2.97 4.40 -5.99
CA TYR A 63 -2.78 2.95 -6.04
C TYR A 63 -4.10 2.21 -5.81
N ILE A 64 -4.98 2.74 -4.94
CA ILE A 64 -6.33 2.22 -4.71
C ILE A 64 -7.15 2.34 -6.01
N SER A 65 -7.19 3.52 -6.63
CA SER A 65 -7.93 3.74 -7.89
C SER A 65 -7.41 2.89 -9.07
N GLN A 66 -6.20 2.35 -8.96
CA GLN A 66 -5.57 1.49 -9.96
C GLN A 66 -5.58 0.00 -9.58
N ASN A 67 -6.14 -0.40 -8.44
CA ASN A 67 -6.08 -1.78 -7.92
C ASN A 67 -4.65 -2.31 -7.70
N ARG A 68 -3.75 -1.46 -7.17
CA ARG A 68 -2.31 -1.74 -7.02
C ARG A 68 -1.82 -1.81 -5.57
N LEU A 69 -2.74 -1.92 -4.61
CA LEU A 69 -2.44 -2.06 -3.19
C LEU A 69 -3.00 -3.38 -2.67
N ALA A 70 -2.23 -4.16 -1.89
CA ALA A 70 -2.69 -5.43 -1.33
C ALA A 70 -2.19 -5.65 0.11
N ARG A 71 -2.97 -6.42 0.89
CA ARG A 71 -2.59 -6.87 2.25
C ARG A 71 -1.57 -8.02 2.18
N PRO A 72 -0.64 -8.12 3.14
CA PRO A 72 0.18 -9.32 3.34
C PRO A 72 -0.61 -10.40 4.10
N ASP A 73 -0.31 -11.67 3.80
CA ASP A 73 -0.76 -12.86 4.54
C ASP A 73 -0.46 -12.80 6.05
#